data_AF-A0A090MLL7-F1
#
_entry.id   AF-A0A090MLL7-F1
#
_cell.length_a   1.000
_cell.length_b   1.000
_cell.length_c   1.000
_cell.angle_alpha   90.00
_cell.angle_beta   90.00
_cell.angle_gamma   90.00
#
_symmetry.space_group_name_H-M   'P 1'
#
loop_
_entity.id
_entity.type
_entity.pdbx_description
1 polymer ?
#
loop_
_entity_poly.entity_id
_entity_poly.type
_entity_poly.pdbx_seq_one_letter_code
_entity_poly.pdbx_strand_id
1 'polypeptide(L)'
;MILGISMIGVCEAFTLGEKLGLSHQALFDVASTSSGQCWSLTSYCPVPGPVPASPANNDYKPGFATALMLKDLRLSQEAARAAGASTPLGAHAQALYQAFSDAGHGMVDFSGIIAQLRQQSKG
;
A
#
# COMPACT_ATOMS: atom_id res chain seq x y z
N MET A 1 -8.57 2.14 -7.51
CA MET A 1 -8.32 0.68 -7.49
C MET A 1 -6.86 0.32 -7.70
N ILE A 2 -6.27 0.55 -8.88
CA ILE A 2 -4.89 0.13 -9.21
C ILE A 2 -3.89 0.58 -8.15
N LEU A 3 -3.94 1.86 -7.74
CA LEU A 3 -3.08 2.43 -6.70
C LEU A 3 -3.15 1.67 -5.37
N GLY A 4 -4.35 1.31 -4.92
CA GLY A 4 -4.54 0.57 -3.67
C GLY A 4 -3.90 -0.82 -3.75
N ILE A 5 -4.08 -1.52 -4.87
CA ILE A 5 -3.49 -2.84 -5.13
C ILE A 5 -1.97 -2.76 -5.18
N SER A 6 -1.43 -1.86 -6.00
CA SER A 6 0.03 -1.73 -6.18
C SER A 6 0.71 -1.30 -4.88
N MET A 7 0.10 -0.41 -4.10
CA MET A 7 0.64 -0.03 -2.79
C MET A 7 0.69 -1.21 -1.82
N ILE A 8 -0.38 -1.99 -1.71
CA ILE A 8 -0.40 -3.19 -0.86
C ILE A 8 0.70 -4.16 -1.30
N GLY A 9 0.79 -4.48 -2.60
CA GLY A 9 1.82 -5.38 -3.12
C GLY A 9 3.25 -4.89 -2.85
N VAL A 10 3.50 -3.58 -2.95
CA VAL A 10 4.80 -2.99 -2.59
C VAL A 10 5.05 -3.10 -1.09
N CYS A 11 4.05 -2.86 -0.24
CA CYS A 11 4.17 -3.02 1.21
C CYS A 11 4.48 -4.47 1.61
N GLU A 12 3.82 -5.44 0.98
CA GLU A 12 4.09 -6.87 1.17
C GLU A 12 5.52 -7.23 0.74
N ALA A 13 5.98 -6.74 -0.41
CA ALA A 13 7.34 -6.96 -0.89
C ALA A 13 8.40 -6.42 0.09
N PHE A 14 8.22 -5.20 0.60
CA PHE A 14 9.13 -4.64 1.61
C PHE A 14 9.09 -5.41 2.93
N THR A 15 7.89 -5.80 3.40
CA THR A 15 7.74 -6.60 4.63
C THR A 15 8.43 -7.96 4.50
N LEU A 16 8.31 -8.61 3.34
CA LEU A 16 9.03 -9.86 3.05
C LEU A 16 10.54 -9.62 2.97
N GLY A 17 10.99 -8.57 2.29
CA GLY A 17 12.41 -8.22 2.21
C GLY A 17 13.05 -8.03 3.58
N GLU A 18 12.36 -7.33 4.49
CA GLU A 18 12.79 -7.16 5.90
C GLU A 18 12.99 -8.51 6.60
N LYS A 19 12.04 -9.44 6.46
CA LYS A 19 12.16 -10.78 7.04
C LYS A 19 13.34 -11.58 6.48
N LEU A 20 13.67 -11.35 5.22
CA LEU A 20 14.80 -11.98 4.53
C LEU A 20 16.14 -11.29 4.86
N GLY A 21 16.13 -10.24 5.69
CA GLY A 21 17.33 -9.49 6.07
C GLY A 21 17.82 -8.50 5.00
N LEU A 22 16.99 -8.17 4.01
CA LEU A 22 17.31 -7.15 3.02
C LEU A 22 17.10 -5.76 3.61
N SER A 23 17.98 -4.83 3.25
CA SER A 23 17.74 -3.41 3.51
C SER A 23 16.66 -2.86 2.57
N HIS A 24 15.96 -1.81 3.01
CA HIS A 24 14.99 -1.11 2.16
C HIS A 24 15.61 -0.62 0.87
N GLN A 25 16.84 -0.08 0.95
CA GLN A 25 17.54 0.43 -0.23
C GLN A 25 17.86 -0.69 -1.22
N ALA A 26 18.35 -1.85 -0.75
CA ALA A 26 18.69 -2.96 -1.64
C ALA A 26 17.46 -3.47 -2.41
N LEU A 27 16.31 -3.62 -1.75
CA LEU A 27 15.07 -4.01 -2.43
C LEU A 27 14.61 -2.91 -3.41
N PHE A 28 14.67 -1.65 -2.99
CA PHE A 28 14.27 -0.52 -3.83
C PHE A 28 15.12 -0.42 -5.10
N ASP A 29 16.44 -0.53 -5.01
CA ASP A 29 17.36 -0.39 -6.15
C ASP A 29 17.06 -1.42 -7.24
N VAL A 30 16.79 -2.67 -6.85
CA VAL A 30 16.43 -3.75 -7.79
C VAL A 30 15.01 -3.56 -8.33
N ALA A 31 14.01 -3.39 -7.47
CA ALA A 31 12.61 -3.39 -7.88
C ALA A 31 12.23 -2.13 -8.69
N SER A 32 12.86 -0.98 -8.41
CA SER A 32 12.58 0.30 -9.08
C SER A 32 13.04 0.35 -10.54
N THR A 33 13.95 -0.54 -10.92
CA THR A 33 14.50 -0.66 -12.28
C THR A 33 14.08 -1.95 -13.00
N SER A 34 13.23 -2.75 -12.35
CA SER A 34 12.77 -4.05 -12.84
C SER A 34 11.26 -4.05 -13.15
N SER A 35 10.71 -5.22 -13.49
CA SER A 35 9.29 -5.39 -13.81
C SER A 35 8.32 -5.13 -12.64
N GLY A 36 8.82 -5.09 -11.40
CA GLY A 36 8.05 -4.71 -10.21
C GLY A 36 7.82 -3.19 -10.07
N GLN A 37 8.36 -2.38 -10.98
CA GLN A 37 8.27 -0.93 -10.92
C GLN A 37 6.81 -0.46 -11.02
N CYS A 38 6.44 0.45 -10.11
CA CYS A 38 5.21 1.22 -10.18
C CYS A 38 5.36 2.53 -9.39
N TRP A 39 4.40 3.43 -9.51
CA TRP A 39 4.41 4.72 -8.80
C TRP A 39 4.50 4.57 -7.28
N SER A 40 3.79 3.60 -6.69
CA SER A 40 3.84 3.29 -5.26
C SER A 40 5.25 2.95 -4.78
N LEU A 41 6.09 2.38 -5.64
CA LEU A 41 7.49 2.10 -5.34
C LEU A 41 8.36 3.33 -5.56
N THR A 42 8.38 3.90 -6.76
CA THR A 42 9.39 4.89 -7.17
C THR A 42 9.13 6.31 -6.71
N SER A 43 7.87 6.67 -6.46
CA SER A 43 7.48 8.04 -6.09
C SER A 43 6.86 8.11 -4.70
N TYR A 44 6.40 6.98 -4.16
CA TYR A 44 5.61 6.96 -2.93
C TYR A 44 5.98 5.80 -1.99
N CYS A 45 7.26 5.44 -1.98
CA CYS A 45 7.78 4.27 -1.28
C CYS A 45 7.25 4.18 0.18
N PRO A 46 6.66 3.04 0.60
CA PRO A 46 6.00 2.91 1.91
C PRO A 46 6.97 2.70 3.07
N VAL A 47 8.28 2.69 2.81
CA VAL A 47 9.32 2.61 3.84
C VAL A 47 10.18 3.88 3.85
N PRO A 48 10.67 4.31 5.03
CA PRO A 48 11.53 5.48 5.13
C PRO A 48 12.88 5.26 4.44
N GLY A 49 13.47 6.31 3.87
CA GLY A 49 14.78 6.29 3.23
C GLY A 49 14.74 6.44 1.70
N PRO A 50 14.37 5.39 0.92
CA PRO A 50 14.61 5.36 -0.53
C PRO A 50 13.99 6.52 -1.33
N VAL A 51 12.84 7.03 -0.87
CA VAL A 51 12.19 8.20 -1.47
C VAL A 51 11.98 9.26 -0.38
N PRO A 52 12.87 10.25 -0.24
CA PRO A 52 12.84 11.20 0.88
C PRO A 52 11.54 11.99 1.03
N ALA A 53 10.85 12.26 -0.08
CA ALA A 53 9.60 13.00 -0.10
C ALA A 53 8.36 12.14 0.23
N SER A 54 8.49 10.82 0.40
CA SER A 54 7.34 9.96 0.68
C SER A 54 6.82 10.17 2.12
N PRO A 55 5.51 9.98 2.37
CA PRO A 55 4.94 10.10 3.72
C PRO A 55 5.57 9.17 4.76
N ALA A 56 6.20 8.07 4.34
CA ALA A 56 6.90 7.16 5.24
C ALA A 56 8.04 7.84 6.03
N ASN A 57 8.58 8.96 5.54
CA ASN A 57 9.61 9.76 6.22
C ASN A 57 9.02 10.84 7.16
N ASN A 58 7.70 10.95 7.26
CA ASN A 58 7.00 11.95 8.06
C ASN A 58 5.84 11.32 8.84
N ASP A 59 6.12 10.17 9.46
CA ASP A 59 5.18 9.42 10.30
C ASP A 59 3.84 9.10 9.63
N TYR A 60 3.85 8.92 8.30
CA TYR A 60 2.66 8.69 7.48
C TYR A 60 1.57 9.77 7.68
N LYS A 61 1.98 11.03 7.95
CA LYS A 61 1.06 12.18 7.82
C LYS A 61 0.49 12.19 6.40
N PRO A 62 -0.84 12.33 6.26
CA PRO A 62 -1.51 12.02 5.00
C PRO A 62 -1.13 13.01 3.90
N GLY A 63 -0.56 12.50 2.81
CA GLY A 63 -0.69 13.14 1.50
C GLY A 63 -2.00 12.69 0.85
N PHE A 64 -2.33 11.40 0.99
CA PHE A 64 -3.62 10.84 0.62
C PHE A 64 -4.14 9.90 1.72
N ALA A 65 -5.17 10.34 2.44
CA ALA A 65 -5.66 9.64 3.63
C ALA A 65 -6.28 8.26 3.29
N THR A 66 -6.10 7.30 4.20
CA THR A 66 -6.68 5.95 4.14
C THR A 66 -8.18 5.96 3.93
N ALA A 67 -8.92 6.85 4.60
CA ALA A 67 -10.36 6.99 4.44
C ALA A 67 -10.76 7.39 3.00
N LEU A 68 -9.94 8.19 2.32
CA LEU A 68 -10.15 8.56 0.92
C LEU A 68 -9.82 7.38 -0.01
N MET A 69 -8.72 6.67 0.24
CA MET A 69 -8.41 5.44 -0.51
C MET A 69 -9.53 4.40 -0.39
N LEU A 70 -10.04 4.18 0.82
CA LEU A 70 -11.15 3.26 1.07
C LEU A 70 -12.43 3.70 0.35
N LYS A 71 -12.76 4.99 0.38
CA LYS A 71 -13.89 5.55 -0.38
C LYS A 71 -13.74 5.23 -1.88
N ASP A 72 -12.59 5.49 -2.48
CA ASP A 72 -12.36 5.27 -3.91
C ASP A 72 -12.36 3.77 -4.29
N LEU A 73 -11.91 2.90 -3.39
CA LEU A 73 -12.01 1.45 -3.57
C LEU A 73 -13.46 0.97 -3.53
N ARG A 74 -14.29 1.48 -2.61
CA ARG A 74 -15.73 1.18 -2.56
C ARG A 74 -16.43 1.62 -3.85
N LEU A 75 -16.16 2.84 -4.33
CA LEU A 75 -16.68 3.34 -5.61
C LEU A 75 -16.25 2.44 -6.79
N SER A 76 -14.99 2.00 -6.80
CA SER A 76 -14.52 1.07 -7.82
C SER A 76 -15.22 -0.28 -7.78
N GLN A 77 -15.51 -0.83 -6.60
CA GLN A 77 -16.22 -2.11 -6.48
C GLN A 77 -17.71 -1.99 -6.81
N GLU A 78 -18.33 -0.84 -6.54
CA GLU A 78 -19.68 -0.53 -7.01
C GLU A 78 -19.75 -0.48 -8.54
N ALA A 79 -18.81 0.23 -9.17
CA ALA A 79 -18.72 0.30 -10.63
C ALA A 79 -18.45 -1.08 -11.27
N ALA A 80 -17.55 -1.89 -10.68
CA ALA A 80 -17.27 -3.24 -11.15
C ALA A 80 -18.53 -4.13 -11.11
N ARG A 81 -19.30 -4.07 -10.02
CA ARG A 81 -20.58 -4.79 -9.89
C ARG A 81 -21.61 -4.32 -10.91
N ALA A 82 -21.76 -3.01 -11.11
CA ALA A 82 -22.69 -2.46 -12.11
C ALA A 82 -22.32 -2.86 -13.54
N ALA A 83 -21.02 -2.99 -13.83
CA ALA A 83 -20.51 -3.40 -15.14
C ALA A 83 -20.42 -4.92 -15.35
N GLY A 84 -20.72 -5.74 -14.33
CA GLY A 84 -20.52 -7.19 -14.38
C GLY A 84 -19.05 -7.61 -14.49
N ALA A 85 -18.11 -6.76 -14.09
CA ALA A 85 -16.67 -7.01 -14.16
C ALA A 85 -16.15 -7.63 -12.86
N SER A 86 -15.32 -8.67 -12.97
CA SER A 86 -14.65 -9.28 -11.82
C SER A 86 -13.34 -8.55 -11.50
N THR A 87 -13.23 -8.02 -10.29
CA THR A 87 -12.02 -7.31 -9.81
C THR A 87 -11.52 -7.89 -8.48
N PRO A 88 -11.08 -9.16 -8.43
CA PRO A 88 -10.80 -9.85 -7.17
C PRO A 88 -9.70 -9.17 -6.33
N LEU A 89 -8.63 -8.69 -6.98
CA LEU A 89 -7.58 -7.92 -6.29
C LEU A 89 -8.09 -6.58 -5.76
N GLY A 90 -8.99 -5.93 -6.49
CA GLY A 90 -9.63 -4.68 -6.05
C GLY A 90 -10.54 -4.89 -4.83
N ALA A 91 -11.32 -5.97 -4.83
CA ALA A 91 -12.15 -6.37 -3.71
C ALA A 91 -11.30 -6.68 -2.47
N HIS A 92 -10.20 -7.40 -2.65
CA HIS A 92 -9.29 -7.72 -1.55
C HIS A 92 -8.58 -6.46 -1.01
N ALA A 93 -8.11 -5.58 -1.89
CA ALA A 93 -7.57 -4.29 -1.48
C ALA A 93 -8.60 -3.47 -0.68
N GLN A 94 -9.87 -3.42 -1.11
CA GLN A 94 -10.93 -2.76 -0.36
C GLN A 94 -11.06 -3.34 1.06
N ALA A 95 -11.04 -4.67 1.21
CA ALA A 95 -11.16 -5.32 2.51
C ALA A 95 -9.96 -5.00 3.44
N LEU A 96 -8.75 -4.97 2.90
CA LEU A 96 -7.54 -4.61 3.67
C LEU A 96 -7.57 -3.15 4.14
N TYR A 97 -7.92 -2.21 3.28
CA TYR A 97 -8.07 -0.80 3.66
C TYR A 97 -9.27 -0.56 4.59
N GLN A 98 -10.34 -1.36 4.47
CA GLN A 98 -11.45 -1.35 5.41
C GLN A 98 -10.97 -1.70 6.82
N ALA A 99 -10.29 -2.84 6.97
CA ALA A 99 -9.74 -3.28 8.24
C ALA A 99 -8.76 -2.26 8.83
N PHE A 100 -7.91 -1.65 7.98
CA PHE A 100 -6.96 -0.62 8.42
C PHE A 100 -7.67 0.65 8.90
N SER A 101 -8.71 1.09 8.21
CA SER A 101 -9.53 2.23 8.63
C SER A 101 -10.29 1.93 9.94
N ASP A 102 -10.85 0.73 10.08
CA ASP A 102 -11.61 0.31 11.28
C ASP A 102 -10.72 0.18 12.52
N ALA A 103 -9.43 -0.10 12.34
CA ALA A 103 -8.41 -0.03 13.38
C ALA A 103 -8.05 1.41 13.82
N GLY A 104 -8.76 2.43 13.31
CA GLY A 104 -8.56 3.83 13.69
C GLY A 104 -7.56 4.60 12.80
N HIS A 105 -7.08 4.00 11.71
CA HIS A 105 -6.07 4.62 10.84
C HIS A 105 -6.66 5.38 9.64
N GLY A 106 -7.94 5.76 9.67
CA GLY A 106 -8.61 6.47 8.58
C GLY A 106 -7.92 7.79 8.16
N MET A 107 -7.24 8.47 9.09
CA MET A 107 -6.52 9.73 8.83
C MET A 107 -5.01 9.54 8.58
N VAL A 108 -4.51 8.31 8.62
CA VAL A 108 -3.12 7.98 8.26
C VAL A 108 -3.02 7.95 6.73
N ASP A 109 -1.85 8.31 6.19
CA ASP A 109 -1.57 8.10 4.77
C ASP A 109 -1.82 6.64 4.36
N PHE A 110 -2.38 6.42 3.17
CA PHE A 110 -2.70 5.08 2.70
C PHE A 110 -1.49 4.13 2.62
N SER A 111 -0.27 4.67 2.42
CA SER A 111 0.97 3.87 2.47
C SER A 111 1.30 3.34 3.88
N GLY A 112 0.68 3.89 4.92
CA GLY A 112 0.82 3.46 6.31
C GLY A 112 0.28 2.06 6.61
N ILE A 113 -0.48 1.46 5.68
CA ILE A 113 -0.99 0.09 5.81
C ILE A 113 0.13 -0.95 6.00
N ILE A 114 1.37 -0.64 5.57
CA ILE A 114 2.54 -1.47 5.84
C ILE A 114 2.72 -1.80 7.33
N ALA A 115 2.34 -0.89 8.24
CA ALA A 115 2.41 -1.13 9.67
C ALA A 115 1.51 -2.30 10.10
N GLN A 116 0.30 -2.40 9.53
CA GLN A 116 -0.62 -3.52 9.78
C GLN A 116 -0.07 -4.83 9.18
N LEU A 117 0.47 -4.77 7.95
CA LEU A 117 1.01 -5.95 7.26
C LEU A 117 2.24 -6.52 7.99
N ARG A 118 3.12 -5.66 8.53
CA ARG A 118 4.23 -6.06 9.39
C ARG A 118 3.76 -6.77 10.66
N GLN A 119 2.65 -6.36 11.27
CA GLN A 119 2.11 -7.00 12.48
C GLN A 119 1.55 -8.39 12.18
N GLN A 120 0.79 -8.53 11.10
CA GLN A 120 0.26 -9.83 10.64
C GLN A 120 1.37 -10.83 10.29
N SER A 121 2.52 -10.31 9.88
CA SER A 121 3.72 -11.05 9.56
C SER A 121 4.53 -11.54 10.78
N LYS A 122 4.17 -11.21 12.03
CA LYS A 122 4.92 -11.70 13.21
C LYS A 122 4.54 -13.12 13.66
N GLY A 123 3.66 -13.80 12.91
CA GLY A 123 3.29 -15.21 13.10
C GLY A 123 4.33 -16.18 12.54
#